data_AF-A0A2N2D936-F1
#
_entry.id   AF-A0A2N2D936-F1
#
_cell.length_a   1.000
_cell.length_b   1.000
_cell.length_c   1.000
_cell.angle_alpha   90.00
_cell.angle_beta   90.00
_cell.angle_gamma   90.00
#
_symmetry.space_group_name_H-M   'P 1'
#
loop_
_entity.id
_entity.type
_entity.pdbx_description
1 polymer ?
#
loop_
_entity_poly.entity_id
_entity_poly.type
_entity_poly.pdbx_seq_one_letter_code
_entity_poly.pdbx_strand_id
1 'polypeptide(L)'
;MRNIFYRLKKDEKGQSLVEFAFVIIPLVLLLLGIIEFSWLFNGQMIITGAAREGARASVIGEDAEEAVNKYISASAVIVKDVLIIPGNQGEEKWKEVTVNGEMEPLVGFFLHDTINLTAKSKMRQE
;
A
#
# COMPACT_ATOMS: atom_id res chain seq x y z
N MET A 1 -36.82 -51.88 -3.43
CA MET A 1 -36.42 -50.46 -3.36
C MET A 1 -34.91 -50.38 -3.48
N ARG A 2 -34.39 -49.87 -4.60
CA ARG A 2 -32.94 -49.88 -4.89
C ARG A 2 -32.32 -48.58 -4.36
N ASN A 3 -31.51 -48.70 -3.32
CA ASN A 3 -30.94 -47.60 -2.55
C ASN A 3 -30.12 -46.64 -3.43
N ILE A 4 -30.65 -45.43 -3.64
CA ILE A 4 -30.04 -44.32 -4.39
C ILE A 4 -28.62 -43.98 -3.90
N PHE A 5 -28.35 -44.18 -2.60
CA PHE A 5 -27.06 -43.93 -1.98
C PHE A 5 -25.89 -44.76 -2.54
N TYR A 6 -26.13 -45.94 -3.14
CA TYR A 6 -25.04 -46.76 -3.72
C TYR A 6 -24.57 -46.28 -5.10
N ARG A 7 -25.37 -45.49 -5.82
CA ARG A 7 -24.97 -44.93 -7.14
C ARG A 7 -23.99 -43.76 -7.01
N LEU A 8 -24.09 -42.98 -5.92
CA LEU A 8 -23.16 -41.88 -5.63
C LEU A 8 -21.75 -42.37 -5.27
N LYS A 9 -21.62 -43.59 -4.75
CA LYS A 9 -20.33 -44.15 -4.31
C LYS A 9 -19.41 -44.59 -5.46
N LYS A 10 -19.88 -44.59 -6.71
CA LYS A 10 -19.14 -45.15 -7.86
C LYS A 10 -19.09 -44.22 -9.08
N ASP A 11 -19.45 -42.95 -8.92
CA ASP A 11 -19.46 -41.97 -10.00
C ASP A 11 -18.24 -41.04 -9.85
N GLU A 12 -17.13 -41.39 -10.51
CA GLU A 12 -15.88 -40.60 -10.50
C GLU A 12 -15.99 -39.29 -11.30
N LYS A 13 -17.14 -39.06 -11.97
CA LYS A 13 -17.37 -37.91 -12.86
C LYS A 13 -17.39 -36.54 -12.16
N GLY A 14 -17.30 -36.50 -10.83
CA GLY A 14 -17.18 -35.27 -10.04
C GLY A 14 -15.91 -35.17 -9.18
N GLN A 15 -15.04 -36.19 -9.19
CA GLN A 15 -13.88 -36.23 -8.30
C GLN A 15 -12.89 -35.09 -8.58
N SER A 16 -12.58 -34.84 -9.85
CA SER A 16 -11.66 -33.77 -10.25
C SER A 16 -12.17 -32.37 -9.87
N LEU A 17 -13.49 -32.17 -9.83
CA LEU A 17 -14.07 -30.89 -9.39
C LEU A 17 -13.85 -30.67 -7.88
N VAL A 18 -13.97 -31.73 -7.09
CA VAL A 18 -13.74 -31.67 -5.63
C VAL A 18 -12.26 -31.45 -5.34
N GLU A 19 -11.35 -32.15 -6.02
CA GLU A 19 -9.90 -31.95 -5.89
C GLU A 19 -9.51 -30.51 -6.25
N PHE A 20 -10.07 -29.97 -7.34
CA PHE A 20 -9.84 -28.59 -7.74
C PHE A 20 -10.37 -27.58 -6.72
N ALA A 21 -11.52 -27.83 -6.11
CA ALA A 21 -12.09 -26.96 -5.08
C ALA A 21 -11.15 -26.79 -3.87
N PHE A 22 -10.39 -27.83 -3.50
CA PHE A 22 -9.39 -27.73 -2.44
C PHE A 22 -8.14 -26.95 -2.84
N VAL A 23 -7.79 -26.90 -4.13
CA VAL A 23 -6.63 -26.15 -4.63
C VAL A 23 -6.97 -24.67 -4.86
N ILE A 24 -8.17 -24.39 -5.39
CA ILE A 24 -8.55 -23.01 -5.76
C ILE A 24 -8.70 -22.11 -4.53
N ILE A 25 -9.18 -22.65 -3.40
CA ILE A 25 -9.36 -21.87 -2.16
C ILE A 25 -8.05 -21.26 -1.67
N PRO A 26 -6.97 -22.02 -1.37
CA PRO A 26 -5.69 -21.44 -0.96
C PRO A 26 -5.05 -20.61 -2.08
N LEU A 27 -5.26 -20.94 -3.34
CA LEU A 27 -4.75 -20.16 -4.47
C LEU A 27 -5.37 -18.75 -4.53
N VAL A 28 -6.69 -18.65 -4.34
CA VAL A 28 -7.40 -17.36 -4.30
C VAL A 28 -6.98 -16.54 -3.08
N LEU A 29 -6.84 -17.18 -1.91
CA LEU A 29 -6.33 -16.49 -0.72
C LEU A 29 -4.92 -15.93 -0.93
N LEU A 30 -4.02 -16.71 -1.54
CA LEU A 30 -2.68 -16.26 -1.89
C LEU A 30 -2.73 -15.08 -2.88
N LEU A 31 -3.56 -15.17 -3.91
CA LEU A 31 -3.70 -14.12 -4.92
C LEU A 31 -4.22 -12.81 -4.30
N LEU A 32 -5.25 -12.88 -3.46
CA LEU A 32 -5.78 -11.72 -2.75
C LEU A 32 -4.71 -11.09 -1.85
N GLY A 33 -3.91 -11.92 -1.15
CA GLY A 33 -2.80 -11.44 -0.33
C GLY A 33 -1.73 -10.71 -1.15
N ILE A 34 -1.35 -11.24 -2.33
CA ILE A 34 -0.38 -10.59 -3.22
C ILE A 34 -0.91 -9.25 -3.74
N ILE A 35 -2.18 -9.19 -4.13
CA ILE A 35 -2.82 -7.97 -4.62
C ILE A 35 -2.86 -6.91 -3.52
N GLU A 36 -3.32 -7.29 -2.32
CA GLU A 36 -3.42 -6.37 -1.17
C GLU A 36 -2.04 -5.88 -0.71
N PHE A 37 -1.04 -6.76 -0.70
CA PHE A 37 0.34 -6.36 -0.42
C PHE A 37 0.88 -5.38 -1.47
N SER A 38 0.64 -5.66 -2.76
CA SER A 38 1.09 -4.82 -3.86
C SER A 38 0.46 -3.42 -3.81
N TRP A 39 -0.81 -3.34 -3.40
CA TRP A 39 -1.55 -2.10 -3.18
C TRP A 39 -0.90 -1.24 -2.09
N LEU A 40 -0.66 -1.82 -0.91
CA LEU A 40 -0.03 -1.09 0.21
C LEU A 40 1.41 -0.69 -0.10
N PHE A 41 2.16 -1.58 -0.76
CA PHE A 41 3.53 -1.27 -1.19
C PHE A 41 3.57 -0.12 -2.19
N ASN A 42 2.59 -0.04 -3.11
CA ASN A 42 2.45 1.09 -4.00
C ASN A 42 2.20 2.40 -3.24
N GLY A 43 1.34 2.38 -2.21
CA GLY A 43 1.16 3.52 -1.31
C GLY A 43 2.45 3.99 -0.66
N GLN A 44 3.26 3.05 -0.15
CA GLN A 44 4.57 3.36 0.44
C GLN A 44 5.54 3.98 -0.58
N MET A 45 5.51 3.53 -1.83
CA MET A 45 6.31 4.13 -2.91
C MET A 45 5.86 5.56 -3.21
N ILE A 46 4.55 5.80 -3.24
CA ILE A 46 3.95 7.11 -3.52
C ILE A 46 4.29 8.11 -2.42
N ILE A 47 4.09 7.77 -1.14
CA ILE A 47 4.41 8.69 -0.03
C ILE A 47 5.91 8.99 0.04
N THR A 48 6.76 8.02 -0.30
CA THR A 48 8.21 8.23 -0.39
C THR A 48 8.57 9.20 -1.52
N GLY A 49 7.93 9.07 -2.68
CA GLY A 49 8.06 10.03 -3.78
C GLY A 49 7.58 11.42 -3.38
N ALA A 50 6.43 11.51 -2.72
CA ALA A 50 5.85 12.76 -2.24
C ALA A 50 6.77 13.46 -1.22
N ALA A 51 7.33 12.73 -0.26
CA ALA A 51 8.28 13.29 0.70
C ALA A 51 9.53 13.87 0.02
N ARG A 52 10.04 13.22 -1.04
CA ARG A 52 11.16 13.74 -1.84
C ARG A 52 10.80 15.01 -2.58
N GLU A 53 9.61 15.07 -3.17
CA GLU A 53 9.14 16.26 -3.88
C GLU A 53 8.89 17.42 -2.92
N GLY A 54 8.31 17.16 -1.75
CA GLY A 54 8.16 18.13 -0.67
C GLY A 54 9.51 18.64 -0.15
N ALA A 55 10.50 17.75 0.02
CA ALA A 55 11.85 18.15 0.40
C ALA A 55 12.49 19.06 -0.66
N ARG A 56 12.31 18.77 -1.95
CA ARG A 56 12.79 19.61 -3.05
C ARG A 56 12.16 21.00 -3.02
N ALA A 57 10.83 21.06 -2.96
CA ALA A 57 10.06 22.30 -2.87
C ALA A 57 10.52 23.14 -1.65
N SER A 58 10.70 22.50 -0.50
CA SER A 58 11.11 23.17 0.73
C SER A 58 12.48 23.88 0.61
N VAL A 59 13.43 23.29 -0.13
CA VAL A 59 14.78 23.84 -0.29
C VAL A 59 14.78 25.06 -1.21
N ILE A 60 13.99 25.02 -2.28
CA ILE A 60 13.87 26.12 -3.26
C ILE A 60 12.92 27.23 -2.82
N GLY A 61 12.24 27.07 -1.67
CA GLY A 61 11.33 28.07 -1.10
C GLY A 61 9.89 27.98 -1.60
N GLU A 62 9.53 26.89 -2.28
CA GLU A 62 8.15 26.56 -2.64
C GLU A 62 7.41 25.91 -1.45
N ASP A 63 6.07 25.89 -1.52
CA ASP A 63 5.24 25.22 -0.52
C ASP A 63 5.37 23.69 -0.65
N ALA A 64 5.97 23.07 0.37
CA ALA A 64 6.18 21.63 0.40
C ALA A 64 4.86 20.85 0.52
N GLU A 65 3.85 21.41 1.18
CA GLU A 65 2.56 20.75 1.36
C GLU A 65 1.79 20.73 0.03
N GLU A 66 1.81 21.83 -0.72
CA GLU A 66 1.25 21.87 -2.08
C GLU A 66 1.94 20.86 -3.01
N ALA A 67 3.28 20.80 -2.96
CA ALA A 67 4.06 19.87 -3.77
C ALA A 67 3.74 18.40 -3.44
N VAL A 68 3.61 18.06 -2.15
CA VAL A 68 3.19 16.73 -1.68
C VAL A 68 1.78 16.40 -2.18
N ASN A 69 0.81 17.30 -1.96
CA ASN A 69 -0.59 17.10 -2.35
C ASN A 69 -0.75 16.95 -3.86
N LYS A 70 0.03 17.70 -4.66
CA LYS A 70 0.06 17.54 -6.11
C LYS A 70 0.60 16.16 -6.51
N TYR A 71 1.65 15.68 -5.86
CA TYR A 71 2.24 14.37 -6.16
C TYR A 71 1.27 13.21 -5.86
N ILE A 72 0.51 13.31 -4.78
CA ILE A 72 -0.42 12.24 -4.35
C ILE A 72 -1.83 12.35 -4.96
N SER A 73 -2.13 13.41 -5.73
CA SER A 73 -3.48 13.74 -6.22
C SER A 73 -4.19 12.63 -7.00
N ALA A 74 -3.44 11.74 -7.66
CA ALA A 74 -3.98 10.60 -8.41
C ALA A 74 -3.83 9.26 -7.66
N SER A 75 -3.51 9.29 -6.37
CA SER A 75 -3.29 8.11 -5.53
C SER A 75 -4.43 7.88 -4.52
N ALA A 76 -4.45 6.70 -3.93
CA ALA A 76 -5.34 6.37 -2.81
C ALA A 76 -4.74 6.70 -1.43
N VAL A 77 -3.57 7.35 -1.38
CA VAL A 77 -2.94 7.77 -0.11
C VAL A 77 -3.57 9.08 0.34
N ILE A 78 -4.02 9.12 1.59
CA ILE A 78 -4.56 10.33 2.24
C ILE A 78 -3.46 10.90 3.13
N VAL A 79 -2.92 12.08 2.81
CA VAL A 79 -1.93 12.74 3.66
C VAL A 79 -2.60 13.35 4.88
N LYS A 80 -2.03 13.11 6.06
CA LYS A 80 -2.50 13.66 7.34
C LYS A 80 -1.71 14.88 7.77
N ASP A 81 -0.39 14.80 7.65
CA ASP A 81 0.50 15.88 8.05
C ASP A 81 1.81 15.84 7.25
N VAL A 82 2.32 17.04 6.99
CA VAL A 82 3.62 17.30 6.39
C VAL A 82 4.42 18.11 7.39
N LEU A 83 5.46 17.50 7.98
CA LEU A 83 6.34 18.14 8.95
C LEU A 83 7.65 18.51 8.28
N ILE A 84 8.00 19.79 8.32
CA ILE A 84 9.25 20.32 7.77
C ILE A 84 10.16 20.67 8.94
N ILE A 85 11.28 19.95 9.05
CA ILE A 85 12.28 20.15 10.09
C ILE A 85 13.51 20.78 9.43
N PRO A 86 13.76 22.09 9.63
CA PRO A 86 15.02 22.70 9.22
C PRO A 86 16.14 22.21 10.14
N GLY A 87 17.31 21.97 9.57
CA GLY A 87 18.50 21.62 10.34
C GLY A 87 19.73 22.30 9.77
N ASN A 88 20.60 22.74 10.68
CA ASN A 88 21.84 23.43 10.34
C ASN A 88 22.99 22.67 11.00
N GLN A 89 24.04 22.37 10.24
CA GLN A 89 25.28 21.82 10.75
C GLN A 89 26.46 22.66 10.24
N GLY A 90 26.86 23.66 11.04
CA GLY A 90 27.82 24.67 10.59
C GLY A 90 27.23 25.57 9.51
N GLU A 91 27.91 25.68 8.36
CA GLU A 91 27.43 26.44 7.19
C GLU A 91 26.46 25.63 6.31
N GLU A 92 26.38 24.31 6.49
CA GLU A 92 25.46 23.47 5.71
C GLU A 92 24.05 23.54 6.27
N LYS A 93 23.14 24.08 5.46
CA LYS A 93 21.70 24.09 5.73
C LYS A 93 21.04 22.89 5.05
N TRP A 94 20.07 22.28 5.71
CA TRP A 94 19.25 21.23 5.14
C TRP A 94 17.82 21.33 5.64
N LYS A 95 16.90 20.76 4.90
CA LYS A 95 15.50 20.60 5.30
C LYS A 95 15.12 19.13 5.18
N GLU A 96 14.53 18.61 6.24
CA GLU A 96 13.94 17.28 6.26
C GLU A 96 12.42 17.41 6.23
N VAL A 97 11.78 16.74 5.29
CA VAL A 97 10.33 16.68 5.16
C VAL A 97 9.89 15.28 5.54
N THR A 98 9.06 15.19 6.57
CA THR A 98 8.35 13.98 6.97
C THR A 98 6.91 14.11 6.49
N VAL A 99 6.45 13.14 5.71
CA VAL A 99 5.05 13.05 5.28
C VAL A 99 4.46 11.84 5.98
N ASN A 100 3.37 12.05 6.73
CA ASN A 100 2.53 10.94 7.17
C ASN A 100 1.21 10.97 6.41
N GLY A 101 0.78 9.77 6.04
CA GLY A 101 -0.49 9.54 5.39
C GLY A 101 -1.06 8.21 5.81
N GLU A 102 -2.22 7.91 5.29
CA GLU A 102 -2.94 6.68 5.56
C GLU A 102 -3.45 6.11 4.25
N MET A 103 -3.61 4.79 4.23
CA MET A 103 -4.16 4.09 3.10
C MET A 103 -5.08 2.98 3.58
N GLU A 104 -6.24 2.89 2.93
CA GLU A 104 -7.18 1.81 3.15
C GLU A 104 -6.74 0.56 2.37
N PRO A 105 -6.83 -0.63 2.99
CA PRO A 105 -6.65 -1.89 2.29
C PRO A 105 -7.67 -2.07 1.16
N LEU A 106 -7.27 -2.69 0.05
CA LEU A 106 -8.12 -2.82 -1.13
C LEU A 106 -9.28 -3.80 -0.93
N VAL A 107 -9.01 -4.92 -0.24
CA VAL A 107 -9.97 -6.01 -0.06
C VAL A 107 -10.47 -6.05 1.39
N GLY A 108 -9.62 -5.67 2.34
CA GLY A 108 -10.01 -5.65 3.75
C GLY A 108 -10.04 -7.05 4.38
N PHE A 109 -9.54 -8.07 3.67
CA PHE A 109 -9.65 -9.48 4.10
C PHE A 109 -8.53 -9.87 5.06
N PHE A 110 -7.29 -9.46 4.80
CA PHE A 110 -6.16 -9.73 5.69
C PHE A 110 -5.89 -8.56 6.64
N LEU A 111 -6.10 -7.33 6.18
CA LEU A 111 -5.89 -6.11 6.94
C LEU A 111 -7.20 -5.32 6.95
N HIS A 112 -7.80 -5.11 8.11
CA HIS A 112 -9.12 -4.48 8.23
C HIS A 112 -9.04 -2.98 8.58
N ASP A 113 -7.93 -2.57 9.19
CA ASP A 113 -7.74 -1.19 9.64
C ASP A 113 -6.93 -0.37 8.62
N THR A 114 -7.14 0.94 8.64
CA THR A 114 -6.33 1.89 7.88
C THR A 114 -4.86 1.81 8.30
N ILE A 115 -3.97 1.72 7.33
CA ILE A 115 -2.53 1.60 7.59
C ILE A 115 -1.87 2.96 7.49
N ASN A 116 -1.13 3.32 8.55
CA ASN A 116 -0.32 4.54 8.58
C ASN A 116 0.94 4.34 7.74
N LEU A 117 1.16 5.25 6.80
CA LEU A 117 2.32 5.34 5.95
C LEU A 117 3.13 6.55 6.38
N THR A 118 4.44 6.37 6.58
CA THR A 118 5.35 7.46 6.91
C THR A 118 6.56 7.39 5.98
N ALA A 119 6.94 8.54 5.44
CA ALA A 119 8.20 8.70 4.71
C ALA A 119 8.92 9.97 5.13
N LYS A 120 10.25 9.91 5.10
CA LYS A 120 11.14 11.03 5.40
C LYS A 120 12.09 11.26 4.24
N SER A 121 12.32 12.52 3.92
CA SER A 121 13.32 12.89 2.93
C SER A 121 14.09 14.14 3.36
N LYS A 122 15.41 14.06 3.29
CA LYS A 122 16.33 15.14 3.65
C LYS A 122 16.98 15.69 2.38
N MET A 123 16.94 17.01 2.20
CA MET A 123 17.65 17.69 1.12
C MET A 123 18.51 18.84 1.64
N ARG A 124 19.68 19.01 1.01
CA ARG A 124 20.60 20.11 1.31
C ARG A 124 20.10 21.40 0.69
N GLN A 125 20.15 22.49 1.44
CA GLN A 125 19.85 23.83 0.98
C GLN A 125 21.18 24.53 0.66
N GLU A 126 21.36 24.85 -0.62
CA GLU A 126 22.50 25.63 -1.12
C GLU A 126 22.37 27.12 -0.78
#